data_AF-A0A8C0KYH5-F1
#
_entry.id   AF-A0A8C0KYH5-F1
#
_cell.length_a   1.000
_cell.length_b   1.000
_cell.length_c   1.000
_cell.angle_alpha   90.00
_cell.angle_beta   90.00
_cell.angle_gamma   90.00
#
_symmetry.space_group_name_H-M   'P 1'
#
loop_
_entity.id
_entity.type
_entity.pdbx_description
1 polymer ?
#
loop_
_entity_poly.entity_id
_entity_poly.type
_entity_poly.pdbx_seq_one_letter_code
_entity_poly.pdbx_strand_id
1 'polypeptide(L)'
;MMPSGSPAVPVAVLLLLVWGAPWTHGRRSDVRIITDENWKELLKGEWMIEFYAPWCPACQNLQPEWESFAEWGEDLEVNVAKVDVTEQPGLSGRFIITALPTIYHCKDGEFRRYQGPRTKKDFINFISEKEWKSIEPVSSWFGPGSVLMSSMSALFQLSMWIRTCHNYFIEDLGLPVWGSYTVFALATLLSGLLLGLCMIFVADCLFPSKRRRPQPYPSKKLLPESSQPLQKVEEEQEADEEDVSEEEAGSKEGTNKDFPQNAIRQRSVGTSLATDKS
;
A
#
# COMPACT_ATOMS: atom_id res chain seq x y z
N MET A 1 71.14 1.87 53.42
CA MET A 1 70.54 1.44 52.15
C MET A 1 69.64 0.25 52.42
N MET A 2 68.45 0.24 51.80
CA MET A 2 67.20 -0.41 52.21
C MET A 2 67.23 -1.94 52.39
N PRO A 3 66.41 -2.50 53.31
CA PRO A 3 65.89 -3.85 53.16
C PRO A 3 64.58 -3.83 52.33
N SER A 4 64.51 -4.67 51.31
CA SER A 4 63.35 -4.88 50.44
C SER A 4 62.25 -5.63 51.17
N GLY A 5 61.12 -4.96 51.44
CA GLY A 5 59.89 -5.61 51.89
C GLY A 5 59.02 -5.99 50.69
N SER A 6 58.77 -7.28 50.49
CA SER A 6 57.77 -7.78 49.54
C SER A 6 56.37 -7.63 50.15
N PRO A 7 55.39 -7.01 49.46
CA PRO A 7 54.00 -7.04 49.92
C PRO A 7 53.37 -8.37 49.48
N ALA A 8 53.48 -9.39 50.32
CA ALA A 8 52.69 -10.61 50.16
C ALA A 8 51.24 -10.30 50.57
N VAL A 9 50.44 -9.80 49.63
CA VAL A 9 48.99 -9.72 49.81
C VAL A 9 48.49 -11.16 49.96
N PRO A 10 47.87 -11.53 51.10
CA PRO A 10 47.47 -12.91 51.34
C PRO A 10 46.47 -13.34 50.26
N VAL A 11 46.72 -14.49 49.64
CA VAL A 11 45.91 -15.09 48.56
C VAL A 11 44.41 -15.13 48.90
N ALA A 12 44.06 -15.18 50.19
CA ALA A 12 42.70 -15.07 50.69
C ALA A 12 41.99 -13.74 50.34
N VAL A 13 42.72 -12.61 50.30
CA VAL A 13 42.16 -11.30 49.93
C VAL A 13 41.89 -11.23 48.43
N LEU A 14 42.73 -11.87 47.60
CA LEU A 14 42.50 -12.00 46.16
C LEU A 14 41.30 -12.93 45.85
N LEU A 15 41.12 -14.01 46.60
CA LEU A 15 39.97 -14.90 46.44
C LEU A 15 38.65 -14.27 46.89
N LEU A 16 38.66 -13.45 47.95
CA LEU A 16 37.48 -12.68 48.38
C LEU A 16 37.07 -11.59 47.38
N LEU A 17 38.03 -10.97 46.68
CA LEU A 17 37.74 -10.01 45.61
C LEU A 17 37.16 -10.67 44.35
N VAL A 18 37.48 -11.94 44.09
CA VAL A 18 36.95 -12.69 42.94
C VAL A 18 35.53 -13.21 43.20
N TRP A 19 35.16 -13.53 44.45
CA TRP A 19 33.79 -13.92 44.80
C TRP A 19 32.85 -12.76 45.16
N GLY A 20 33.39 -11.59 45.50
CA GLY A 20 32.62 -10.40 45.85
C GLY A 20 32.22 -9.52 44.66
N ALA A 21 32.64 -9.84 43.43
CA ALA A 21 32.20 -9.12 42.26
C ALA A 21 30.70 -9.41 42.03
N PRO A 22 29.80 -8.41 42.17
CA PRO A 22 28.43 -8.59 41.75
C PRO A 22 28.50 -8.94 40.28
N TRP A 23 28.01 -10.12 39.90
CA TRP A 23 27.72 -10.40 38.51
C TRP A 23 26.68 -9.38 38.08
N THR A 24 27.12 -8.27 37.49
CA THR A 24 26.23 -7.39 36.73
C THR A 24 25.83 -8.21 35.52
N HIS A 25 24.74 -8.97 35.64
CA HIS A 25 24.04 -9.50 34.48
C HIS A 25 23.69 -8.28 33.64
N GLY A 26 24.44 -8.07 32.55
CA GLY A 26 24.08 -7.09 31.54
C GLY A 26 22.66 -7.42 31.10
N ARG A 27 21.77 -6.42 31.18
CA ARG A 27 20.38 -6.54 30.77
C ARG A 27 20.39 -6.95 29.29
N ARG A 28 19.83 -8.10 28.95
CA ARG A 28 19.75 -8.55 27.55
C ARG A 28 18.62 -7.78 26.86
N SER A 29 18.90 -7.22 25.70
CA SER A 29 17.85 -6.81 24.77
C SER A 29 17.24 -8.06 24.12
N ASP A 30 15.95 -8.32 24.35
CA ASP A 30 15.21 -9.38 23.67
C ASP A 30 14.32 -8.76 22.57
N VAL A 31 14.93 -8.45 21.43
CA VAL A 31 14.18 -8.00 20.24
C VAL A 31 13.80 -9.20 19.39
N ARG A 32 12.51 -9.50 19.32
CA ARG A 32 11.98 -10.63 18.55
C ARG A 32 11.89 -10.30 17.05
N ILE A 33 12.23 -11.27 16.22
CA ILE A 33 12.14 -11.13 14.76
C ILE A 33 10.78 -11.66 14.30
N ILE A 34 9.99 -10.80 13.66
CA ILE A 34 8.67 -11.16 13.15
C ILE A 34 8.73 -11.34 11.63
N THR A 35 8.19 -12.46 11.17
CA THR A 35 8.16 -12.93 9.79
C THR A 35 6.73 -13.16 9.32
N ASP A 36 6.56 -13.36 8.01
CA ASP A 36 5.28 -13.73 7.38
C ASP A 36 4.66 -15.01 7.98
N GLU A 37 5.45 -15.84 8.68
CA GLU A 37 5.02 -17.10 9.30
C GLU A 37 4.53 -16.92 10.74
N ASN A 38 5.21 -16.10 11.54
CA ASN A 38 4.97 -15.98 12.99
C ASN A 38 4.17 -14.73 13.40
N TRP A 39 3.84 -13.83 12.47
CA TRP A 39 3.15 -12.56 12.78
C TRP A 39 1.86 -12.68 13.58
N LYS A 40 1.18 -13.84 13.53
CA LYS A 40 -0.02 -14.11 14.32
C LYS A 40 0.23 -14.04 15.84
N GLU A 41 1.48 -14.17 16.28
CA GLU A 41 1.88 -13.96 17.67
C GLU A 41 1.58 -12.53 18.14
N LEU A 42 1.67 -11.55 17.24
CA LEU A 42 1.36 -10.15 17.54
C LEU A 42 -0.09 -9.93 17.96
N LEU A 43 -0.99 -10.86 17.64
CA LEU A 43 -2.42 -10.75 17.97
C LEU A 43 -2.71 -11.01 19.45
N LYS A 44 -1.71 -11.42 20.25
CA LYS A 44 -1.89 -11.80 21.66
C LYS A 44 -0.91 -11.04 22.54
N GLY A 45 -1.42 -10.43 23.61
CA GLY A 45 -0.60 -9.67 24.55
C GLY A 45 -0.23 -8.29 24.00
N GLU A 46 0.81 -7.69 24.58
CA GLU A 46 1.26 -6.35 24.23
C GLU A 46 2.60 -6.41 23.48
N TRP A 47 2.66 -5.70 22.35
CA TRP A 47 3.80 -5.68 21.44
C TRP A 47 4.12 -4.26 20.97
N MET A 48 5.41 -3.98 20.85
CA MET A 48 5.95 -2.83 20.12
C MET A 48 6.73 -3.36 18.92
N ILE A 49 6.35 -2.92 17.72
CA ILE A 49 6.84 -3.48 16.45
C ILE A 49 7.46 -2.37 15.62
N GLU A 50 8.74 -2.48 15.30
CA GLU A 50 9.43 -1.60 14.36
C GLU A 50 9.50 -2.23 12.97
N PHE A 51 9.02 -1.52 11.95
CA PHE A 51 9.28 -1.82 10.56
C PHE A 51 10.48 -1.01 10.08
N TYR A 52 11.52 -1.71 9.64
CA TYR A 52 12.80 -1.12 9.23
C TYR A 52 13.30 -1.71 7.91
N ALA A 53 14.31 -1.06 7.32
CA ALA A 53 15.11 -1.61 6.23
C ALA A 53 16.60 -1.39 6.51
N PRO A 54 17.48 -2.34 6.15
CA PRO A 54 18.91 -2.29 6.49
C PRO A 54 19.64 -1.14 5.80
N TRP A 55 19.17 -0.71 4.62
CA TRP A 55 19.73 0.40 3.87
C TRP A 55 19.21 1.77 4.30
N CYS A 56 18.24 1.84 5.22
CA CYS A 56 17.61 3.10 5.63
C CYS A 56 18.42 3.79 6.74
N PRO A 57 18.99 4.99 6.52
CA PRO A 57 19.82 5.67 7.52
C PRO A 57 19.04 6.05 8.79
N ALA A 58 17.77 6.44 8.65
CA ALA A 58 16.92 6.76 9.79
C ALA A 58 16.61 5.53 10.67
N CYS A 59 16.55 4.33 10.07
CA CYS A 59 16.40 3.08 10.82
C CYS A 59 17.68 2.72 11.57
N GLN A 60 18.85 2.87 10.93
CA GLN A 60 20.14 2.61 11.58
C GLN A 60 20.34 3.50 12.82
N ASN A 61 19.88 4.75 12.78
CA ASN A 61 19.91 5.64 13.95
C ASN A 61 18.93 5.23 15.06
N LEU A 62 17.83 4.55 14.72
CA LEU A 62 16.83 4.09 15.67
C LEU A 62 17.23 2.78 16.36
N GLN A 63 17.97 1.90 15.67
CA GLN A 63 18.40 0.60 16.21
C GLN A 63 18.97 0.65 17.65
N PRO A 64 19.92 1.53 18.01
CA PRO A 64 20.45 1.56 19.38
C PRO A 64 19.39 1.96 20.41
N GLU A 65 18.49 2.88 20.08
CA GLU A 65 17.38 3.29 20.95
C GLU A 65 16.35 2.16 21.12
N TRP A 66 16.08 1.43 20.03
CA TRP A 66 15.15 0.29 20.02
C TRP A 66 15.67 -0.89 20.84
N GLU A 67 16.95 -1.25 20.68
CA GLU A 67 17.59 -2.29 21.49
C GLU A 67 17.64 -1.90 22.97
N SER A 68 17.98 -0.63 23.27
CA SER A 68 18.01 -0.12 24.63
C SER A 68 16.63 -0.04 25.29
N PHE A 69 15.56 0.09 24.49
CA PHE A 69 14.18 0.00 24.94
C PHE A 69 13.78 -1.47 25.20
N ALA A 70 14.18 -2.39 24.32
CA ALA A 70 13.88 -3.82 24.47
C ALA A 70 14.43 -4.44 25.75
N GLU A 71 15.53 -3.91 26.28
CA GLU A 71 16.04 -4.23 27.62
C GLU A 71 15.00 -4.03 28.75
N TRP A 72 14.02 -3.15 28.56
CA TRP A 72 12.96 -2.85 29.53
C TRP A 72 11.65 -3.60 29.23
N GLY A 73 11.61 -4.43 28.18
CA GLY A 73 10.41 -5.13 27.77
C GLY A 73 9.82 -6.02 28.86
N GLU A 74 10.67 -6.81 29.53
CA GLU A 74 10.25 -7.68 30.65
C GLU A 74 9.70 -6.87 31.84
N ASP A 75 10.37 -5.79 32.23
CA ASP A 75 9.97 -4.91 33.34
C ASP A 75 8.61 -4.22 33.08
N LEU A 76 8.32 -3.92 31.81
CA LEU A 76 7.11 -3.23 31.36
C LEU A 76 6.00 -4.18 30.88
N GLU A 77 6.22 -5.50 30.94
CA GLU A 77 5.33 -6.54 30.41
C GLU A 77 4.95 -6.33 28.93
N VAL A 78 5.90 -5.85 28.11
CA VAL A 78 5.73 -5.62 26.68
C VAL A 78 6.77 -6.37 25.86
N ASN A 79 6.33 -7.04 24.80
CA ASN A 79 7.24 -7.68 23.86
C ASN A 79 7.74 -6.66 22.83
N VAL A 80 9.02 -6.68 22.52
CA VAL A 80 9.61 -5.77 21.50
C VAL A 80 10.02 -6.59 20.29
N ALA A 81 9.59 -6.13 19.11
CA ALA A 81 9.76 -6.84 17.85
C ALA A 81 10.29 -5.92 16.75
N LYS A 82 10.92 -6.52 15.74
CA LYS A 82 11.33 -5.87 14.51
C LYS A 82 10.94 -6.69 13.29
N VAL A 83 10.63 -5.99 12.20
CA VAL A 83 10.27 -6.56 10.89
C VAL A 83 11.13 -5.89 9.82
N ASP A 84 11.87 -6.71 9.08
CA ASP A 84 12.59 -6.26 7.89
C ASP A 84 11.66 -6.24 6.68
N VAL A 85 11.33 -5.04 6.18
CA VAL A 85 10.41 -4.90 5.04
C VAL A 85 11.01 -5.38 3.71
N THR A 86 12.33 -5.59 3.65
CA THR A 86 13.02 -6.06 2.45
C THR A 86 12.92 -7.58 2.28
N GLU A 87 12.87 -8.31 3.40
CA GLU A 87 12.75 -9.76 3.43
C GLU A 87 11.30 -10.23 3.59
N GLN A 88 10.43 -9.41 4.21
CA GLN A 88 9.05 -9.78 4.56
C GLN A 88 8.03 -8.93 3.76
N PRO A 89 7.88 -9.14 2.44
CA PRO A 89 6.98 -8.34 1.62
C PRO A 89 5.50 -8.55 1.97
N GLY A 90 5.12 -9.73 2.48
CA GLY A 90 3.76 -10.00 2.92
C GLY A 90 3.37 -9.13 4.12
N LEU A 91 4.26 -8.99 5.09
CA LEU A 91 4.10 -8.11 6.25
C LEU A 91 4.05 -6.65 5.86
N SER A 92 4.94 -6.22 4.95
CA SER A 92 4.93 -4.87 4.39
C SER A 92 3.57 -4.52 3.76
N GLY A 93 2.99 -5.44 2.99
CA GLY A 93 1.66 -5.28 2.41
C GLY A 93 0.53 -5.35 3.44
N ARG A 94 0.63 -6.26 4.41
CA ARG A 94 -0.38 -6.48 5.46
C ARG A 94 -0.57 -5.28 6.39
N PHE A 95 0.51 -4.54 6.67
CA PHE A 95 0.49 -3.33 7.48
C PHE A 95 0.50 -2.03 6.65
N ILE A 96 0.53 -2.15 5.31
CA ILE A 96 0.62 -1.04 4.36
C ILE A 96 1.75 -0.08 4.76
N ILE A 97 2.97 -0.62 4.89
CA ILE A 97 4.14 0.19 5.27
C ILE A 97 4.56 1.05 4.08
N THR A 98 4.32 2.35 4.17
CA THR A 98 4.66 3.33 3.12
C THR A 98 5.88 4.18 3.44
N ALA A 99 6.31 4.22 4.71
CA ALA A 99 7.43 5.00 5.19
C ALA A 99 8.21 4.25 6.27
N LEU A 100 9.51 4.57 6.40
CA LEU A 100 10.39 3.95 7.38
C LEU A 100 11.14 5.02 8.20
N PRO A 101 11.46 4.73 9.48
CA PRO A 101 10.92 3.63 10.27
C PRO A 101 9.45 3.91 10.63
N THR A 102 8.63 2.86 10.64
CA THR A 102 7.24 2.92 11.13
C THR A 102 7.11 2.02 12.34
N ILE A 103 6.51 2.53 13.41
CA ILE A 103 6.33 1.79 14.67
C ILE A 103 4.85 1.59 14.92
N TYR A 104 4.48 0.36 15.27
CA TYR A 104 3.15 0.01 15.72
C TYR A 104 3.20 -0.52 17.15
N HIS A 105 2.26 -0.06 17.96
CA HIS A 105 1.86 -0.71 19.19
C HIS A 105 0.73 -1.69 18.88
N CYS A 106 0.78 -2.89 19.42
CA CYS A 106 -0.32 -3.83 19.37
C CYS A 106 -0.68 -4.26 20.78
N LYS A 107 -1.96 -4.27 21.11
CA LYS A 107 -2.46 -4.88 22.34
C LYS A 107 -3.66 -5.74 22.00
N ASP A 108 -3.53 -7.05 22.19
CA ASP A 108 -4.58 -8.05 21.96
C ASP A 108 -5.24 -7.92 20.57
N GLY A 109 -4.43 -7.65 19.55
CA GLY A 109 -4.87 -7.48 18.15
C GLY A 109 -5.34 -6.07 17.78
N GLU A 110 -5.39 -5.13 18.72
CA GLU A 110 -5.62 -3.71 18.43
C GLU A 110 -4.30 -3.00 18.12
N PHE A 111 -4.13 -2.61 16.85
CA PHE A 111 -2.94 -1.93 16.39
C PHE A 111 -3.10 -0.41 16.45
N ARG A 112 -2.07 0.29 16.92
CA ARG A 112 -1.99 1.75 17.01
C ARG A 112 -0.67 2.22 16.42
N ARG A 113 -0.71 3.20 15.52
CA ARG A 113 0.51 3.75 14.95
C ARG A 113 1.15 4.71 15.95
N TYR A 114 2.41 4.46 16.30
CA TYR A 114 3.16 5.34 17.19
C TYR A 114 3.56 6.63 16.45
N GLN A 115 3.35 7.77 17.11
CA GLN A 115 3.60 9.11 16.54
C GLN A 115 4.52 9.98 17.42
N GLY A 116 5.05 9.41 18.52
CA GLY A 116 5.93 10.12 19.44
C GLY A 116 7.39 10.19 18.97
N PRO A 117 8.25 10.85 19.77
CA PRO A 117 9.68 10.88 19.50
C PRO A 117 10.29 9.48 19.68
N ARG A 118 11.26 9.14 18.84
CA ARG A 118 11.79 7.77 18.75
C ARG A 118 13.00 7.58 19.67
N THR A 119 12.82 7.89 20.95
CA THR A 119 13.86 7.71 21.98
C THR A 119 13.43 6.63 22.97
N LYS A 120 14.41 5.97 23.60
CA LYS A 120 14.19 4.97 24.65
C LYS A 120 13.24 5.49 25.73
N LYS A 121 13.45 6.72 26.20
CA LYS A 121 12.66 7.31 27.28
C LYS A 121 11.18 7.44 26.88
N ASP A 122 10.93 7.91 25.67
CA ASP A 122 9.57 8.10 25.17
C ASP A 122 8.86 6.76 24.95
N PHE A 123 9.57 5.71 24.51
CA PHE A 123 9.00 4.36 24.42
C PHE A 123 8.62 3.80 25.79
N ILE A 124 9.48 3.98 26.81
CA ILE A 124 9.19 3.55 28.18
C ILE A 124 7.96 4.30 28.73
N ASN A 125 7.91 5.61 28.56
CA ASN A 125 6.78 6.43 29.01
C ASN A 125 5.48 6.03 28.30
N PHE A 126 5.53 5.83 26.99
CA PHE A 126 4.38 5.43 26.19
C PHE A 126 3.69 4.15 26.71
N ILE A 127 4.48 3.17 27.15
CA ILE A 127 3.97 1.90 27.72
C ILE A 127 3.58 2.07 29.19
N SER A 128 4.47 2.62 30.02
CA SER A 128 4.26 2.73 31.47
C SER A 128 3.08 3.65 31.83
N GLU A 129 2.98 4.81 31.18
CA GLU A 129 1.90 5.78 31.38
C GLU A 129 0.64 5.44 30.56
N LYS A 130 0.71 4.41 29.72
CA LYS A 130 -0.39 3.94 28.86
C LYS A 130 -0.90 5.04 27.92
N GLU A 131 0.01 5.86 27.40
CA GLU A 131 -0.30 6.95 26.46
C GLU A 131 -1.02 6.41 25.21
N TRP A 132 -0.78 5.15 24.84
CA TRP A 132 -1.47 4.45 23.75
C TRP A 132 -3.00 4.47 23.87
N LYS A 133 -3.56 4.63 25.08
CA LYS A 133 -5.02 4.76 25.26
C LYS A 133 -5.60 6.01 24.60
N SER A 134 -4.80 7.06 24.45
CA SER A 134 -5.20 8.31 23.79
C SER A 134 -5.11 8.23 22.25
N ILE A 135 -4.46 7.18 21.72
CA ILE A 135 -4.30 6.97 20.29
C ILE A 135 -5.40 6.05 19.79
N GLU A 136 -6.11 6.51 18.77
CA GLU A 136 -7.15 5.71 18.11
C GLU A 136 -6.53 4.47 17.45
N PRO A 137 -7.09 3.27 17.67
CA PRO A 137 -6.63 2.07 17.00
C PRO A 137 -6.96 2.13 15.51
N VAL A 138 -6.14 1.45 14.72
CA VAL A 138 -6.44 1.18 13.31
C VAL A 138 -7.76 0.40 13.26
N SER A 139 -8.68 0.86 12.41
CA SER A 139 -9.98 0.20 12.26
C SER A 139 -9.82 -1.28 11.94
N SER A 140 -10.75 -2.12 12.39
CA SER A 140 -10.73 -3.57 12.15
C SER A 140 -10.73 -3.94 10.66
N TRP A 141 -11.27 -3.09 9.78
CA TRP A 141 -11.25 -3.28 8.33
C TRP A 141 -9.84 -3.16 7.72
N PHE A 142 -9.05 -2.21 8.22
CA PHE A 142 -7.66 -1.99 7.82
C PHE A 142 -6.66 -2.71 8.75
N GLY A 143 -7.13 -3.46 9.73
CA GLY A 143 -6.27 -4.22 10.64
C GLY A 143 -5.59 -5.39 9.92
N PRO A 144 -4.37 -5.78 10.32
CA PRO A 144 -3.58 -6.83 9.65
C PRO A 144 -4.26 -8.21 9.64
N GLY A 145 -5.18 -8.46 10.59
CA GLY A 145 -5.99 -9.68 10.64
C GLY A 145 -7.17 -9.71 9.65
N SER A 146 -7.45 -8.62 8.93
CA SER A 146 -8.62 -8.54 8.05
C SER A 146 -8.43 -9.30 6.73
N VAL A 147 -9.54 -9.63 6.08
CA VAL A 147 -9.53 -10.24 4.74
C VAL A 147 -8.90 -9.29 3.72
N LEU A 148 -9.17 -7.99 3.84
CA LEU A 148 -8.59 -6.97 2.97
C LEU A 148 -7.06 -6.94 3.11
N MET A 149 -6.54 -6.91 4.33
CA MET A 149 -5.09 -6.88 4.55
C MET A 149 -4.43 -8.21 4.17
N SER A 150 -5.14 -9.34 4.30
CA SER A 150 -4.67 -10.62 3.77
C SER A 150 -4.57 -10.62 2.25
N SER A 151 -5.52 -9.99 1.55
CA SER A 151 -5.44 -9.75 0.11
C SER A 151 -4.27 -8.84 -0.26
N MET A 152 -4.08 -7.72 0.44
CA MET A 152 -2.93 -6.82 0.21
C MET A 152 -1.59 -7.53 0.42
N SER A 153 -1.47 -8.33 1.48
CA SER A 153 -0.30 -9.18 1.75
C SER A 153 0.00 -10.13 0.58
N ALA A 154 -1.01 -10.82 0.07
CA ALA A 154 -0.87 -11.71 -1.08
C ALA A 154 -0.47 -10.97 -2.36
N LEU A 155 -1.01 -9.77 -2.60
CA LEU A 155 -0.64 -8.94 -3.76
C LEU A 155 0.82 -8.50 -3.70
N PHE A 156 1.32 -8.11 -2.52
CA PHE A 156 2.72 -7.73 -2.34
C PHE A 156 3.65 -8.93 -2.53
N GLN A 157 3.31 -10.09 -1.98
CA GLN A 157 4.06 -11.32 -2.21
C GLN A 157 4.05 -11.73 -3.69
N LEU A 158 2.90 -11.64 -4.36
CA LEU A 158 2.78 -11.90 -5.80
C LEU A 158 3.65 -10.94 -6.62
N SER A 159 3.62 -9.65 -6.30
CA SER A 159 4.45 -8.62 -6.95
C SER A 159 5.95 -8.95 -6.84
N MET A 160 6.40 -9.29 -5.62
CA MET A 160 7.79 -9.68 -5.39
C MET A 160 8.15 -10.99 -6.10
N TRP A 161 7.25 -11.97 -6.10
CA TRP A 161 7.46 -13.23 -6.80
C TRP A 161 7.59 -13.05 -8.31
N ILE A 162 6.76 -12.19 -8.92
CA ILE A 162 6.86 -11.84 -10.36
C ILE A 162 8.23 -11.22 -10.65
N ARG A 163 8.69 -10.28 -9.80
CA ARG A 163 10.02 -9.67 -9.94
C ARG A 163 11.13 -10.71 -9.85
N THR A 164 11.05 -11.63 -8.90
CA THR A 164 12.03 -12.72 -8.76
C THR A 164 12.04 -13.63 -9.99
N CYS A 165 10.87 -14.00 -10.52
CA CYS A 165 10.77 -14.79 -11.75
C CYS A 165 11.34 -14.05 -12.96
N HIS A 166 11.10 -12.74 -13.07
CA HIS A 166 11.63 -11.91 -14.14
C HIS A 166 13.16 -11.90 -14.12
N ASN A 167 13.74 -11.66 -12.94
CA ASN A 167 15.19 -11.67 -12.77
C ASN A 167 15.77 -13.06 -13.05
N TYR A 168 15.13 -14.12 -12.56
CA TYR A 168 15.53 -15.50 -12.87
C TYR A 168 15.53 -15.78 -14.38
N PHE A 169 14.51 -15.34 -15.12
CA PHE A 169 14.47 -15.51 -16.57
C PHE A 169 15.58 -14.75 -17.31
N ILE A 170 15.93 -13.55 -16.83
CA ILE A 170 16.98 -12.74 -17.47
C ILE A 170 18.37 -13.24 -17.11
N GLU A 171 18.62 -13.50 -15.83
CA GLU A 171 19.96 -13.78 -15.30
C GLU A 171 20.33 -15.26 -15.45
N ASP A 172 19.44 -16.18 -15.09
CA ASP A 172 19.75 -17.62 -15.09
C ASP A 172 19.46 -18.29 -16.43
N LEU A 173 18.36 -17.91 -17.11
CA LEU A 173 18.00 -18.46 -18.43
C LEU A 173 18.57 -17.65 -19.60
N GLY A 174 19.15 -16.47 -19.35
CA GLY A 174 19.72 -15.60 -20.38
C GLY A 174 18.68 -15.08 -21.38
N LEU A 175 17.39 -15.07 -21.02
CA LEU A 175 16.35 -14.56 -21.90
C LEU A 175 16.50 -13.03 -22.02
N PRO A 176 16.30 -12.47 -23.23
CA PRO A 176 16.23 -11.03 -23.36
C PRO A 176 15.00 -10.51 -22.62
N VAL A 177 15.07 -9.26 -22.16
CA VAL A 177 14.03 -8.61 -21.35
C VAL A 177 12.62 -8.75 -21.98
N TRP A 178 12.50 -8.56 -23.30
CA TRP A 178 11.22 -8.71 -24.03
C TRP A 178 10.67 -10.14 -24.00
N GLY A 179 11.54 -11.15 -23.94
CA GLY A 179 11.17 -12.55 -23.85
C GLY A 179 10.46 -12.84 -22.52
N SER A 180 11.00 -12.34 -21.41
CA SER A 180 10.38 -12.48 -20.09
C SER A 180 8.97 -11.84 -20.05
N TYR A 181 8.80 -10.66 -20.66
CA TYR A 181 7.49 -10.00 -20.74
C TYR A 181 6.49 -10.80 -21.57
N THR A 182 6.95 -11.45 -22.64
CA THR A 182 6.11 -12.32 -23.48
C THR A 182 5.61 -13.53 -22.68
N VAL A 183 6.48 -14.14 -21.86
CA VAL A 183 6.11 -15.24 -20.97
C VAL A 183 5.07 -14.80 -19.94
N PHE A 184 5.28 -13.66 -19.28
CA PHE A 184 4.30 -13.13 -18.34
C PHE A 184 2.97 -12.79 -19.00
N ALA A 185 2.99 -12.17 -20.18
CA ALA A 185 1.76 -11.85 -20.93
C ALA A 185 0.97 -13.11 -21.32
N LEU A 186 1.66 -14.17 -21.74
CA LEU A 186 1.00 -15.45 -22.03
C LEU A 186 0.43 -16.08 -20.75
N ALA A 187 1.18 -16.07 -19.65
CA ALA A 187 0.74 -16.61 -18.37
C ALA A 187 -0.49 -15.86 -17.81
N THR A 188 -0.53 -14.52 -17.93
CA THR A 188 -1.70 -13.71 -17.50
C THR A 188 -2.92 -13.96 -18.38
N LEU A 189 -2.74 -14.09 -19.71
CA LEU A 189 -3.83 -14.44 -20.61
C LEU A 189 -4.40 -15.83 -20.33
N LEU A 190 -3.54 -16.83 -20.15
CA LEU A 190 -3.97 -18.21 -19.86
C LEU A 190 -4.64 -18.33 -18.50
N SER A 191 -4.07 -17.71 -17.46
CA SER A 191 -4.69 -17.70 -16.12
C SER A 191 -6.00 -16.93 -16.11
N GLY A 192 -6.08 -15.77 -16.79
CA GLY A 192 -7.33 -15.01 -16.93
C GLY A 192 -8.43 -15.79 -17.66
N LEU A 193 -8.08 -16.47 -18.76
CA LEU A 193 -9.02 -17.34 -19.48
C LEU A 193 -9.53 -18.49 -18.59
N LEU A 194 -8.62 -19.15 -17.86
CA LEU A 194 -8.97 -20.24 -16.94
C LEU A 194 -9.88 -19.76 -15.81
N LEU A 195 -9.54 -18.63 -15.17
CA LEU A 195 -10.35 -18.03 -14.11
C LEU A 195 -11.73 -17.61 -14.63
N GLY A 196 -11.81 -17.06 -15.85
CA GLY A 196 -13.07 -16.71 -16.50
C GLY A 196 -13.97 -17.93 -16.76
N LEU A 197 -13.41 -19.01 -17.29
CA LEU A 197 -14.13 -20.28 -17.51
C LEU A 197 -14.61 -20.89 -16.19
N CYS A 198 -13.76 -20.89 -15.15
CA CYS A 198 -14.16 -21.32 -13.81
C CYS A 198 -15.31 -20.47 -13.25
N MET A 199 -15.27 -19.15 -13.44
CA MET A 199 -16.35 -18.24 -13.01
C MET A 199 -17.68 -18.55 -13.71
N ILE A 200 -17.66 -18.79 -15.02
CA ILE A 200 -18.85 -19.19 -15.78
C ILE A 200 -19.39 -20.52 -15.26
N PHE A 201 -18.52 -21.51 -15.05
CA PHE A 201 -18.92 -22.82 -14.54
C PHE A 201 -19.57 -22.72 -13.15
N VAL A 202 -19.00 -21.92 -12.25
CA VAL A 202 -19.57 -21.67 -10.91
C VAL A 202 -20.92 -20.95 -11.03
N ALA A 203 -21.05 -19.97 -11.93
CA ALA A 203 -22.32 -19.28 -12.16
C ALA A 203 -23.41 -20.23 -12.68
N ASP A 204 -23.07 -21.14 -13.59
CA ASP A 204 -23.99 -22.16 -14.10
C ASP A 204 -24.39 -23.18 -13.01
N CYS A 205 -23.48 -23.49 -12.09
CA CYS A 205 -23.77 -24.34 -10.93
C CYS A 205 -24.69 -23.66 -9.91
N LEU A 206 -24.51 -22.36 -9.67
CA LEU A 206 -25.28 -21.58 -8.69
C LEU A 206 -26.65 -21.14 -9.24
N PHE A 207 -26.74 -20.87 -10.53
CA PHE A 207 -27.95 -20.41 -11.21
C PHE A 207 -28.31 -21.35 -12.37
N PRO A 208 -28.83 -22.56 -12.09
CA PRO A 208 -29.21 -23.49 -13.15
C PRO A 208 -30.27 -22.83 -14.04
N SER A 209 -29.92 -22.58 -15.31
CA SER A 209 -30.82 -21.91 -16.25
C SER A 209 -32.11 -22.74 -16.41
N LYS A 210 -33.24 -22.19 -15.97
CA LYS A 210 -34.56 -22.77 -16.27
C LYS A 210 -34.80 -22.62 -17.77
N ARG A 211 -34.50 -23.69 -18.52
CA ARG A 211 -34.74 -23.84 -19.96
C ARG A 211 -36.18 -23.40 -20.29
N ARG A 212 -36.36 -22.25 -20.96
CA ARG A 212 -37.66 -21.86 -21.54
C ARG A 212 -38.03 -22.90 -22.60
N ARG A 213 -39.20 -23.53 -22.47
CA ARG A 213 -39.75 -24.40 -23.51
C ARG A 213 -40.03 -23.57 -24.78
N PRO A 214 -39.73 -24.08 -25.99
CA PRO A 214 -40.17 -23.44 -27.23
C PRO A 214 -41.70 -23.51 -27.31
N GLN A 215 -42.36 -22.39 -27.62
CA GLN A 215 -43.79 -22.32 -27.91
C GLN A 215 -44.06 -22.91 -29.32
N PRO A 216 -45.07 -23.77 -29.52
CA PRO A 216 -45.39 -24.33 -30.83
C PRO A 216 -46.17 -23.31 -31.68
N TYR A 217 -45.65 -23.00 -32.87
CA TYR A 217 -46.31 -22.18 -33.88
C TYR A 217 -47.62 -22.83 -34.40
N PRO A 218 -48.71 -22.08 -34.64
CA PRO A 218 -49.85 -22.59 -35.39
C PRO A 218 -49.73 -22.28 -36.89
N SER A 219 -50.13 -23.28 -37.67
CA SER A 219 -50.09 -23.41 -39.14
C SER A 219 -51.42 -22.99 -39.80
N LYS A 220 -51.40 -22.27 -40.93
CA LYS A 220 -52.50 -22.16 -41.94
C LYS A 220 -51.88 -21.93 -43.35
N LYS A 221 -51.86 -22.95 -44.22
CA LYS A 221 -52.81 -23.35 -45.32
C LYS A 221 -52.60 -22.61 -46.66
N LEU A 222 -52.69 -23.39 -47.75
CA LEU A 222 -52.07 -23.22 -49.08
C LEU A 222 -53.05 -22.73 -50.20
N LEU A 223 -52.59 -21.79 -51.07
CA LEU A 223 -52.91 -21.46 -52.51
C LEU A 223 -54.36 -21.08 -52.98
N PRO A 224 -54.61 -20.41 -54.15
CA PRO A 224 -53.69 -19.97 -55.22
C PRO A 224 -53.88 -18.57 -55.91
N GLU A 225 -52.81 -18.18 -56.64
CA GLU A 225 -52.73 -17.43 -57.90
C GLU A 225 -53.07 -15.92 -58.02
N SER A 226 -52.03 -15.19 -58.46
CA SER A 226 -51.99 -14.10 -59.44
C SER A 226 -51.82 -12.64 -58.99
N SER A 227 -50.78 -12.05 -59.60
CA SER A 227 -50.58 -10.65 -59.99
C SER A 227 -50.29 -9.57 -58.93
N GLN A 228 -48.98 -9.35 -58.76
CA GLN A 228 -48.22 -8.09 -58.76
C GLN A 228 -48.51 -6.97 -57.72
N PRO A 229 -47.47 -6.27 -57.23
CA PRO A 229 -47.54 -5.48 -56.00
C PRO A 229 -47.65 -3.98 -56.31
N LEU A 230 -48.71 -3.31 -55.87
CA LEU A 230 -48.62 -1.87 -55.62
C LEU A 230 -49.76 -1.35 -54.72
N GLN A 231 -49.30 -0.78 -53.60
CA GLN A 231 -49.87 0.36 -52.86
C GLN A 231 -51.01 0.18 -51.84
N LYS A 232 -50.63 0.51 -50.60
CA LYS A 232 -51.25 1.50 -49.70
C LYS A 232 -52.20 0.96 -48.62
N VAL A 233 -51.81 1.23 -47.37
CA VAL A 233 -52.58 1.83 -46.26
C VAL A 233 -52.20 1.15 -44.94
N GLU A 234 -51.25 1.75 -44.23
CA GLU A 234 -51.32 1.96 -42.77
C GLU A 234 -51.02 3.46 -42.56
N GLU A 235 -52.04 4.27 -42.78
CA GLU A 235 -52.33 5.56 -42.12
C GLU A 235 -52.94 5.21 -40.74
N GLU A 236 -52.74 5.88 -39.60
CA GLU A 236 -52.22 7.18 -39.14
C GLU A 236 -51.76 6.96 -37.68
N GLN A 237 -50.84 7.71 -37.07
CA GLN A 237 -51.01 9.06 -36.49
C GLN A 237 -49.71 9.34 -35.70
N GLU A 238 -49.03 10.48 -35.62
CA GLU A 238 -49.24 11.89 -35.99
C GLU A 238 -47.88 12.61 -35.83
N ALA A 239 -47.65 13.63 -36.67
CA ALA A 239 -46.91 14.91 -36.45
C ALA A 239 -45.50 14.90 -35.81
N ASP A 240 -44.50 15.65 -36.26
CA ASP A 240 -44.29 16.73 -37.26
C ASP A 240 -42.75 16.67 -37.48
N GLU A 241 -42.24 16.52 -38.70
CA GLU A 241 -41.89 17.61 -39.65
C GLU A 241 -40.89 18.65 -39.11
N GLU A 242 -39.88 19.13 -39.82
CA GLU A 242 -39.26 18.89 -41.14
C GLU A 242 -37.97 19.76 -41.10
N ASP A 243 -36.80 19.33 -41.60
CA ASP A 243 -36.34 19.39 -43.01
C ASP A 243 -35.89 20.84 -43.39
N VAL A 244 -34.99 21.17 -44.34
CA VAL A 244 -34.32 20.49 -45.47
C VAL A 244 -33.09 21.34 -45.86
N SER A 245 -32.20 20.72 -46.67
CA SER A 245 -31.49 21.27 -47.85
C SER A 245 -30.35 22.28 -47.64
N GLU A 246 -29.10 21.99 -48.02
CA GLU A 246 -28.49 21.80 -49.36
C GLU A 246 -27.93 23.10 -49.98
N GLU A 247 -26.64 22.99 -50.36
CA GLU A 247 -25.95 23.60 -51.50
C GLU A 247 -25.41 25.05 -51.46
N GLU A 248 -24.10 25.10 -51.77
CA GLU A 248 -23.41 26.02 -52.69
C GLU A 248 -23.06 27.47 -52.32
N ALA A 249 -21.92 27.86 -52.91
CA ALA A 249 -21.12 29.04 -52.64
C ALA A 249 -21.62 30.30 -53.34
N GLY A 250 -21.38 31.48 -52.74
CA GLY A 250 -21.64 32.76 -53.41
C GLY A 250 -21.30 33.98 -52.56
N SER A 251 -20.25 34.68 -52.97
CA SER A 251 -19.58 35.81 -52.32
C SER A 251 -20.39 37.13 -52.26
N LYS A 252 -19.95 38.03 -51.34
CA LYS A 252 -20.13 39.51 -51.19
C LYS A 252 -21.13 39.94 -50.11
N GLU A 253 -20.94 40.94 -49.25
CA GLU A 253 -19.88 41.93 -48.94
C GLU A 253 -20.40 42.79 -47.76
N GLY A 254 -19.50 43.31 -46.90
CA GLY A 254 -19.79 44.29 -45.83
C GLY A 254 -19.78 43.68 -44.42
N THR A 255 -18.86 44.02 -43.51
CA THR A 255 -18.62 45.36 -42.98
C THR A 255 -17.25 45.45 -42.31
N ASN A 256 -16.69 46.65 -42.38
CA ASN A 256 -15.29 47.03 -42.26
C ASN A 256 -14.94 47.59 -40.86
N LYS A 257 -13.67 47.40 -40.45
CA LYS A 257 -12.82 48.28 -39.62
C LYS A 257 -13.13 48.55 -38.13
N ASP A 258 -12.24 48.02 -37.29
CA ASP A 258 -11.33 48.71 -36.35
C ASP A 258 -11.71 50.07 -35.71
N PHE A 259 -11.73 50.05 -34.36
CA PHE A 259 -11.50 51.11 -33.34
C PHE A 259 -12.50 52.31 -33.32
N PRO A 260 -12.69 53.09 -32.20
CA PRO A 260 -11.67 53.54 -31.23
C PRO A 260 -12.10 53.84 -29.76
N GLN A 261 -11.12 54.35 -29.00
CA GLN A 261 -11.17 54.95 -27.64
C GLN A 261 -11.95 56.29 -27.53
N ASN A 262 -12.49 56.53 -26.33
CA ASN A 262 -12.51 57.81 -25.58
C ASN A 262 -13.15 57.52 -24.20
N ALA A 263 -12.89 58.11 -23.05
CA ALA A 263 -11.90 59.02 -22.46
C ALA A 263 -12.25 59.05 -20.95
N ILE A 264 -11.34 59.44 -20.03
CA ILE A 264 -11.57 60.31 -18.83
C ILE A 264 -10.32 60.30 -17.90
N ARG A 265 -9.62 61.45 -17.94
CA ARG A 265 -9.18 62.31 -16.81
C ARG A 265 -8.02 61.92 -15.87
N GLN A 266 -6.87 62.58 -16.13
CA GLN A 266 -5.89 63.26 -15.25
C GLN A 266 -5.86 62.97 -13.73
N ARG A 267 -4.64 62.73 -13.17
CA ARG A 267 -3.83 63.77 -12.49
C ARG A 267 -2.39 63.31 -12.17
N SER A 268 -1.48 64.27 -12.28
CA SER A 268 -0.04 64.33 -11.99
C SER A 268 0.36 64.24 -10.51
N VAL A 269 1.62 63.81 -10.27
CA VAL A 269 2.66 64.22 -9.27
C VAL A 269 3.50 62.95 -9.01
N GLY A 270 4.83 62.86 -9.03
CA GLY A 270 5.93 63.81 -9.14
C GLY A 270 7.23 62.99 -8.96
N THR A 271 8.26 63.43 -9.64
CA THR A 271 9.63 62.90 -9.76
C THR A 271 10.38 62.81 -8.42
N SER A 272 11.23 61.78 -8.20
CA SER A 272 12.68 61.96 -7.96
C SER A 272 13.40 60.70 -7.44
N LEU A 273 14.55 60.43 -8.08
CA LEU A 273 15.87 60.01 -7.57
C LEU A 273 15.98 58.88 -6.53
N ALA A 274 17.04 58.08 -6.45
CA ALA A 274 18.22 57.71 -7.24
C ALA A 274 19.11 56.91 -6.25
N THR A 275 19.86 55.90 -6.72
CA THR A 275 21.16 55.44 -6.16
C THR A 275 21.16 54.90 -4.70
N ASP A 276 22.06 54.05 -4.20
CA ASP A 276 23.30 53.39 -4.64
C ASP A 276 23.48 52.15 -3.72
N LYS A 277 24.37 51.24 -4.12
CA LYS A 277 25.26 50.32 -3.34
C LYS A 277 24.84 49.87 -1.93
N SER A 278 25.03 48.60 -1.57
CA SER A 278 26.29 47.86 -1.68
C SER A 278 26.11 46.38 -1.41
#